data_AF-A0A819WEE3-F1
#
_entry.id   AF-A0A819WEE3-F1
#
_cell.length_a   1.000
_cell.length_b   1.000
_cell.length_c   1.000
_cell.angle_alpha   90.00
_cell.angle_beta   90.00
_cell.angle_gamma   90.00
#
_symmetry.space_group_name_H-M   'P 1'
#
loop_
_entity.id
_entity.type
_entity.pdbx_description
1 polymer ?
#
loop_
_entity_poly.entity_id
_entity_poly.type
_entity_poly.pdbx_seq_one_letter_code
_entity_poly.pdbx_strand_id
1 'polypeptide(L)'
;MSSICTIPDEDRDILFIQSNIFIPKGSRCSPCHVVDGRLINDDLHRIRPLQIIQTSFSSSDILTWFDEFRYHYNSIRYFDFDSPFAMSESDCYNLTGITKLNFEHLPNQVSGRFQH
;
A
#
# COMPACT_ATOMS: atom_id res chain seq x y z
N MET A 1 -29.71 0.01 -2.54
CA MET A 1 -29.00 -1.11 -3.19
C MET A 1 -27.53 -0.95 -2.87
N SER A 2 -26.97 -1.82 -2.02
CA SER A 2 -25.53 -1.79 -1.74
C SER A 2 -24.81 -2.39 -2.94
N SER A 3 -24.10 -1.56 -3.71
CA SER A 3 -23.19 -2.05 -4.76
C SER A 3 -22.11 -2.91 -4.11
N ILE A 4 -21.56 -3.91 -4.81
CA ILE A 4 -20.49 -4.77 -4.29
C ILE A 4 -19.33 -4.62 -5.28
N CYS A 5 -18.14 -4.29 -4.80
CA CYS A 5 -16.96 -4.08 -5.62
C CYS A 5 -15.91 -5.15 -5.34
N THR A 6 -15.13 -5.51 -6.35
CA THR A 6 -14.01 -6.44 -6.19
C THR A 6 -12.89 -5.77 -5.42
N ILE A 7 -12.27 -6.50 -4.50
CA ILE A 7 -11.08 -6.01 -3.78
C ILE A 7 -9.89 -6.03 -4.75
N PRO A 8 -9.12 -4.93 -4.88
CA PRO A 8 -7.94 -4.86 -5.73
C PRO A 8 -6.88 -5.90 -5.34
N ASP A 9 -6.13 -6.41 -6.32
CA ASP A 9 -5.08 -7.41 -6.07
C ASP A 9 -3.95 -6.86 -5.18
N GLU A 10 -3.56 -5.61 -5.38
CA GLU A 10 -2.51 -4.94 -4.58
C GLU A 10 -2.86 -4.88 -3.08
N ASP A 11 -4.12 -4.59 -2.75
CA ASP A 11 -4.55 -4.50 -1.35
C ASP A 11 -4.63 -5.87 -0.67
N ARG A 12 -4.93 -6.93 -1.45
CA ARG A 12 -4.91 -8.31 -0.95
C ARG A 12 -3.51 -8.71 -0.52
N ASP A 13 -2.50 -8.32 -1.29
CA ASP A 13 -1.10 -8.62 -0.98
C ASP A 13 -0.59 -7.80 0.21
N ILE A 14 -0.89 -6.50 0.25
CA ILE A 14 -0.50 -5.62 1.37
C ILE A 14 -1.08 -6.13 2.70
N LEU A 15 -2.33 -6.58 2.69
CA LEU A 15 -2.99 -7.15 3.86
C LEU A 15 -2.34 -8.43 4.38
N PHE A 16 -1.89 -9.28 3.47
CA PHE A 16 -1.17 -10.47 3.84
C PHE A 16 0.18 -10.10 4.50
N ILE A 17 0.94 -9.16 3.95
CA ILE A 17 2.22 -8.73 4.52
C ILE A 17 2.04 -8.10 5.91
N GLN A 18 1.13 -7.14 6.00
CA GLN A 18 1.03 -6.28 7.18
C GLN A 18 0.26 -6.95 8.32
N SER A 19 -0.71 -7.81 8.00
CA SER A 19 -1.66 -8.36 8.96
C SER A 19 -1.78 -9.89 8.92
N ASN A 20 -1.03 -10.57 8.05
CA ASN A 20 -1.14 -12.02 7.83
C ASN A 20 -2.56 -12.46 7.45
N ILE A 21 -3.31 -11.58 6.77
CA ILE A 21 -4.68 -11.84 6.32
C ILE A 21 -4.63 -12.22 4.85
N PHE A 22 -4.98 -13.48 4.55
CA PHE A 22 -5.12 -13.92 3.17
C PHE A 22 -6.53 -13.65 2.65
N ILE A 23 -6.63 -12.89 1.56
CA ILE A 23 -7.87 -12.64 0.85
C ILE A 23 -7.84 -13.35 -0.51
N PRO A 24 -8.75 -14.29 -0.80
CA PRO A 24 -8.81 -14.97 -2.09
C PRO A 24 -9.06 -14.02 -3.27
N LYS A 25 -8.56 -14.38 -4.45
CA LYS A 25 -8.78 -13.64 -5.69
C LYS A 25 -10.27 -13.57 -6.03
N GLY A 26 -10.72 -12.41 -6.48
CA GLY A 26 -12.14 -12.17 -6.78
C GLY A 26 -13.03 -11.95 -5.55
N SER A 27 -12.46 -11.86 -4.35
CA SER A 27 -13.20 -11.43 -3.15
C SER A 27 -13.82 -10.06 -3.37
N ARG A 28 -15.03 -9.87 -2.84
CA ARG A 28 -15.81 -8.64 -3.01
C ARG A 28 -16.10 -8.01 -1.65
N CYS A 29 -16.15 -6.69 -1.62
CA CYS A 29 -16.49 -5.92 -0.44
C CYS A 29 -17.55 -4.86 -0.78
N SER A 30 -18.15 -4.28 0.25
CA SER A 30 -19.01 -3.09 0.08
C SER A 30 -18.17 -1.87 -0.33
N PRO A 31 -18.74 -0.92 -1.08
CA PRO A 31 -18.00 0.20 -1.67
C PRO A 31 -17.56 1.20 -0.58
N CYS A 32 -18.23 1.17 0.57
CA CYS A 32 -17.78 1.92 1.73
C CYS A 32 -16.41 1.48 2.26
N HIS A 33 -15.95 0.27 1.92
CA HIS A 33 -14.62 -0.22 2.29
C HIS A 33 -13.62 -0.16 1.12
N VAL A 34 -14.05 0.16 -0.10
CA VAL A 34 -13.18 0.30 -1.27
C VAL A 34 -13.44 1.66 -1.90
N VAL A 35 -12.63 2.64 -1.53
CA VAL A 35 -12.74 4.03 -1.99
C VAL A 35 -11.64 4.27 -3.01
N ASP A 36 -11.98 4.85 -4.16
CA ASP A 36 -11.04 5.12 -5.27
C ASP A 36 -10.23 3.89 -5.72
N GLY A 37 -10.86 2.72 -5.66
CA GLY A 37 -10.20 1.47 -6.05
C GLY A 37 -9.10 1.03 -5.07
N ARG A 38 -9.15 1.48 -3.82
CA ARG A 38 -8.29 1.03 -2.73
C ARG A 38 -9.11 0.67 -1.50
N LEU A 39 -8.68 -0.37 -0.80
CA LEU A 39 -9.29 -0.81 0.44
C LEU A 39 -8.85 0.12 1.57
N ILE A 40 -9.81 0.80 2.20
CA ILE A 40 -9.50 1.76 3.26
C ILE A 40 -9.07 1.04 4.54
N ASN A 41 -7.99 1.52 5.14
CA ASN A 41 -7.24 0.84 6.20
C ASN A 41 -7.99 0.82 7.56
N ASP A 42 -8.89 1.79 7.79
CA ASP A 42 -9.48 2.07 9.11
C ASP A 42 -10.32 0.92 9.70
N ASP A 43 -10.82 0.01 8.86
CA ASP A 43 -11.59 -1.17 9.30
C ASP A 43 -10.84 -2.50 9.10
N LEU A 44 -9.57 -2.48 8.68
CA LEU A 44 -8.80 -3.70 8.44
C LEU A 44 -8.59 -4.54 9.70
N HIS A 45 -8.40 -3.88 10.85
CA HIS A 45 -8.33 -4.54 12.15
C HIS A 45 -9.63 -5.25 12.55
N ARG A 46 -10.76 -4.95 11.88
CA ARG A 46 -12.06 -5.59 12.11
C ARG A 46 -12.30 -6.76 11.16
N ILE A 47 -11.51 -6.89 10.10
CA ILE A 47 -11.49 -8.10 9.28
C ILE A 47 -10.95 -9.21 10.17
N ARG A 48 -11.88 -9.95 10.79
CA ARG A 48 -11.53 -11.19 11.46
C ARG A 48 -10.84 -12.04 10.40
N PRO A 49 -9.63 -12.57 10.66
CA PRO A 49 -9.03 -13.52 9.75
C PRO A 49 -10.10 -14.58 9.50
N LEU A 50 -10.59 -14.67 8.26
CA LEU A 50 -11.39 -15.81 7.88
C LEU A 50 -10.53 -16.99 8.26
N GLN A 51 -10.99 -17.80 9.22
CA GLN A 51 -10.38 -19.09 9.52
C GLN A 51 -10.26 -19.77 8.17
N ILE A 52 -9.03 -19.84 7.68
CA ILE A 52 -8.73 -20.12 6.29
C ILE A 52 -9.42 -21.44 5.97
N ILE A 53 -10.52 -21.40 5.20
CA ILE A 53 -11.26 -22.61 4.82
C ILE A 53 -10.37 -23.49 3.92
N GLN A 54 -9.39 -22.86 3.27
CA GLN A 54 -8.29 -23.52 2.57
C GLN A 54 -7.19 -23.95 3.55
N THR A 55 -7.34 -25.16 4.10
CA THR A 55 -6.36 -25.77 5.01
C THR A 55 -5.07 -26.19 4.32
N SER A 56 -4.96 -26.07 2.99
CA SER A 56 -3.76 -26.40 2.25
C SER A 56 -3.64 -25.56 0.98
N PHE A 57 -2.49 -24.92 0.81
CA PHE A 57 -2.05 -24.37 -0.47
C PHE A 57 -1.16 -25.40 -1.16
N SER A 58 -1.29 -25.56 -2.48
CA SER A 58 -0.30 -26.29 -3.24
C SER A 58 0.99 -25.47 -3.36
N SER A 59 2.13 -26.13 -3.57
CA SER A 59 3.40 -25.41 -3.83
C SER A 59 3.29 -24.47 -5.03
N SER A 60 2.50 -24.82 -6.04
CA SER A 60 2.20 -23.95 -7.18
C SER A 60 1.43 -22.70 -6.78
N ASP A 61 0.41 -22.82 -5.92
CA ASP A 61 -0.38 -21.66 -5.48
C ASP A 61 0.49 -20.65 -4.72
N ILE A 62 1.39 -21.17 -3.87
CA ILE A 62 2.36 -20.36 -3.13
C ILE A 62 3.33 -19.65 -4.09
N LEU A 63 3.86 -20.38 -5.08
CA LEU A 63 4.78 -19.81 -6.06
C LEU A 63 4.11 -18.75 -6.95
N THR A 64 2.90 -19.02 -7.43
CA THR A 64 2.10 -18.05 -8.18
C THR A 64 1.83 -16.81 -7.35
N TRP A 65 1.45 -16.98 -6.08
CA TRP A 65 1.26 -15.85 -5.18
C TRP A 65 2.56 -15.06 -4.96
N PHE A 66 3.71 -15.72 -4.78
CA PHE A 66 5.00 -15.03 -4.67
C PHE A 66 5.42 -14.29 -5.94
N ASP A 67 5.07 -14.80 -7.12
CA ASP A 67 5.36 -14.14 -8.39
C ASP A 67 4.43 -12.93 -8.63
N GLU A 68 3.12 -13.08 -8.35
CA GLU A 68 2.15 -11.96 -8.34
C GLU A 68 2.61 -10.88 -7.34
N PHE A 69 3.00 -11.29 -6.13
CA PHE A 69 3.55 -10.43 -5.09
C PHE A 69 4.80 -9.68 -5.57
N ARG A 70 5.78 -10.38 -6.17
CA ARG A 70 7.01 -9.75 -6.67
C ARG A 70 6.71 -8.73 -7.76
N TYR A 71 5.74 -9.01 -8.61
CA TYR A 71 5.30 -8.09 -9.65
C TYR A 71 4.74 -6.80 -9.03
N HIS A 72 3.80 -6.91 -8.09
CA HIS A 72 3.19 -5.76 -7.42
C HIS A 72 4.17 -5.01 -6.51
N TYR A 73 5.05 -5.70 -5.78
CA TYR A 73 6.02 -5.03 -4.92
C TYR A 73 7.12 -4.32 -5.73
N ASN A 74 7.49 -4.84 -6.90
CA ASN A 74 8.47 -4.20 -7.77
C ASN A 74 7.91 -2.98 -8.50
N SER A 75 6.60 -2.92 -8.80
CA SER A 75 5.97 -1.70 -9.34
C SER A 75 5.87 -0.58 -8.29
N ILE A 76 5.81 -0.92 -7.00
CA ILE A 76 5.83 0.04 -5.87
C ILE A 76 7.22 0.66 -5.63
N ARG A 77 8.30 0.14 -6.24
CA ARG A 77 9.67 0.64 -6.00
C ARG A 77 9.98 2.02 -6.60
N TYR A 78 9.07 2.62 -7.36
CA TYR A 78 9.26 3.99 -7.82
C TYR A 78 8.70 4.95 -6.78
N PHE A 79 9.61 5.63 -6.10
CA PHE A 79 9.26 6.73 -5.22
C PHE A 79 8.97 7.97 -6.06
N ASP A 80 7.68 8.33 -6.14
CA ASP A 80 7.25 9.55 -6.81
C ASP A 80 7.48 10.75 -5.87
N PHE A 81 8.58 11.46 -6.08
CA PHE A 81 8.93 12.66 -5.30
C PHE A 81 7.95 13.83 -5.53
N ASP A 82 7.15 13.80 -6.59
CA ASP A 82 6.22 14.86 -6.94
C ASP A 82 4.81 14.64 -6.33
N SER A 83 4.53 13.45 -5.79
CA SER A 83 3.26 13.15 -5.14
C SER A 83 3.28 13.55 -3.66
N PRO A 84 2.36 14.43 -3.20
CA PRO A 84 2.33 14.91 -1.81
C PRO A 84 2.03 13.80 -0.77
N PHE A 85 1.48 12.67 -1.24
CA PHE A 85 1.13 11.51 -0.43
C PHE A 85 2.12 10.35 -0.54
N ALA A 86 3.09 10.41 -1.46
CA ALA A 86 4.04 9.32 -1.67
C ALA A 86 5.11 9.23 -0.57
N MET A 87 5.31 10.31 0.19
CA MET A 87 6.31 10.39 1.26
C MET A 87 5.64 10.52 2.63
N SER A 88 5.70 9.48 3.45
CA SER A 88 5.39 9.60 4.88
C SER A 88 6.51 10.39 5.61
N GLU A 89 6.21 10.91 6.81
CA GLU A 89 7.20 11.60 7.65
C GLU A 89 8.42 10.69 7.94
N SER A 90 8.17 9.42 8.25
CA SER A 90 9.20 8.42 8.50
C SER A 90 10.05 8.14 7.27
N ASP A 91 9.43 8.04 6.09
CA ASP A 91 10.16 7.78 4.84
C ASP A 91 11.06 8.97 4.48
N CYS A 92 10.55 10.20 4.62
CA CYS A 92 11.34 11.42 4.43
C CYS A 92 12.58 11.41 5.32
N TYR A 93 12.39 11.18 6.62
CA TYR A 93 13.47 11.18 7.58
C TYR A 93 14.49 10.07 7.31
N ASN A 94 14.03 8.87 6.97
CA ASN A 94 14.90 7.74 6.67
C ASN A 94 15.74 7.95 5.40
N LEU A 95 15.16 8.58 4.37
CA LEU A 95 15.82 8.79 3.07
C LEU A 95 16.73 10.03 3.05
N THR A 96 16.35 11.08 3.79
CA THR A 96 16.99 12.40 3.67
C THR A 96 17.67 12.87 4.95
N GLY A 97 17.38 12.23 6.09
CA GLY A 97 17.86 12.65 7.41
C GLY A 97 17.18 13.90 7.97
N ILE A 98 16.18 14.45 7.28
CA ILE A 98 15.44 15.65 7.71
C ILE A 98 13.93 15.41 7.72
N THR A 99 13.21 16.17 8.53
CA THR A 99 11.75 16.10 8.63
C THR A 99 11.08 16.55 7.34
N LYS A 100 9.84 16.09 7.10
CA LYS A 100 9.10 16.40 5.88
C LYS A 100 8.89 17.91 5.72
N LEU A 101 8.58 18.60 6.82
CA LEU A 101 8.46 20.05 6.87
C LEU A 101 9.75 20.77 6.45
N ASN A 102 10.92 20.31 6.90
CA ASN A 102 12.19 20.92 6.52
C ASN A 102 12.54 20.65 5.06
N PHE A 103 12.20 19.46 4.56
CA PHE A 103 12.40 19.07 3.16
C PHE A 103 11.58 19.96 2.21
N GLU A 104 10.31 20.20 2.52
CA GLU A 104 9.42 21.11 1.75
C GLU A 104 9.93 22.56 1.71
N HIS A 105 10.71 22.97 2.70
CA HIS A 105 11.31 24.30 2.78
C HIS A 105 12.72 24.41 2.17
N LEU A 106 13.33 23.30 1.71
CA LEU A 106 14.65 23.32 1.05
C LEU A 106 14.72 24.25 -0.17
N PRO A 107 13.74 24.29 -1.08
CA PRO A 107 13.79 25.17 -2.26
C PRO A 107 13.91 26.66 -1.88
N ASN A 108 13.32 27.04 -0.74
CA ASN A 108 13.36 28.41 -0.23
C ASN A 108 14.74 28.77 0.34
N GLN A 109 15.50 27.78 0.83
CA GLN A 109 16.86 28.00 1.35
C GLN A 109 17.92 28.04 0.26
N VAL A 110 17.76 27.26 -0.82
CA VAL A 110 18.70 27.25 -1.95
C VAL A 110 18.60 28.52 -2.78
N SER A 111 17.40 29.09 -2.91
CA SER A 111 17.16 30.33 -3.67
C SER A 111 17.82 31.58 -3.06
N GLY A 112 18.22 31.54 -1.78
CA GLY A 112 18.93 32.64 -1.11
C GLY A 112 20.45 32.70 -1.35
N ARG A 113 21.05 31.66 -1.97
CA ARG A 113 22.51 31.60 -2.22
C ARG A 113 22.92 32.04 -3.63
N PHE A 114 21.96 32.33 -4.51
CA PHE A 114 22.21 32.80 -5.87
C PHE A 114 21.67 34.22 -6.05
N GLN A 115 22.18 35.17 -5.26
CA GLN A 115 22.09 36.59 -5.59
C GLN A 115 23.53 37.13 -5.62
N HIS A 116 24.05 37.25 -6.85
CA HIS A 116 25.25 38.01 -7.18
C HIS A 116 24.94 39.51 -7.15
#